data_AF-A0A7S1WP82-F1
#
_entry.id   AF-A0A7S1WP82-F1
#
_cell.length_a   1.000
_cell.length_b   1.000
_cell.length_c   1.000
_cell.angle_alpha   90.00
_cell.angle_beta   90.00
_cell.angle_gamma   90.00
#
_symmetry.space_group_name_H-M   'P 1'
#
loop_
_entity.id
_entity.type
_entity.pdbx_description
1 polymer ?
#
loop_
_entity_poly.entity_id
_entity_poly.type
_entity_poly.pdbx_seq_one_letter_code
_entity_poly.pdbx_strand_id
1 'polypeptide(L)'
;VSQTFPREACKPYAEGLVEVATVPPLGQKDKTGVSRWWERLPAKPRKIYSQNEEDGIIMHIFQNVKPANKRYFEFGSENGTETNCRFLRQMGWKGTNLDKDFQNPSIDLYKEMVTPQNIVDLLVKYKVPKDVDILSIDVESYDLHIFRSVVVAGYRPRIVIVESNDNYGEESILTFPSHKVLFHDWDRKCGQTCTHMCRDGSVKTSLCGASVRGLTVVGASAGYRPLYLNRVNLFLIRGDILPADAAKNWTLEAVLKRSHTLGRRKLAFPREDCNRFGYDLAEAEPLPPSEEAIPLEQLLEAPITNSAKRQATVDRSEPVEGSVTAWLKALAGAK
;
A
#
# COMPACT_ATOMS: atom_id res chain seq x y z
N VAL A 1 2.75 -42.69 14.51
CA VAL A 1 3.96 -42.23 15.24
C VAL A 1 3.84 -40.72 15.41
N SER A 2 3.40 -40.29 16.60
CA SER A 2 3.23 -38.89 16.98
C SER A 2 4.60 -38.27 17.26
N GLN A 3 4.99 -37.24 16.52
CA GLN A 3 6.15 -36.42 16.88
C GLN A 3 5.68 -35.21 17.69
N THR A 4 5.87 -35.32 19.00
CA THR A 4 5.79 -34.23 19.98
C THR A 4 7.03 -33.35 19.85
N PHE A 5 6.85 -32.06 19.54
CA PHE A 5 7.91 -31.06 19.67
C PHE A 5 8.13 -30.72 21.16
N PRO A 6 9.38 -30.53 21.62
CA PRO A 6 9.65 -30.17 23.01
C PRO A 6 9.17 -28.74 23.32
N ARG A 7 8.41 -28.60 24.41
CA ARG A 7 8.07 -27.31 25.02
C ARG A 7 9.32 -26.74 25.68
N GLU A 8 10.10 -25.96 24.95
CA GLU A 8 11.03 -25.03 25.59
C GLU A 8 10.24 -23.89 26.22
N ALA A 9 10.41 -23.74 27.53
CA ALA A 9 9.77 -22.73 28.33
C ALA A 9 10.10 -21.33 27.80
N CYS A 10 9.07 -20.54 27.47
CA CYS A 10 9.18 -19.09 27.28
C CYS A 10 9.84 -18.49 28.53
N LYS A 11 11.10 -18.07 28.42
CA LYS A 11 11.69 -17.16 29.41
C LYS A 11 11.04 -15.78 29.23
N PRO A 12 10.59 -15.12 30.31
CA PRO A 12 10.12 -13.75 30.22
C PRO A 12 11.27 -12.88 29.73
N TYR A 13 11.03 -12.14 28.65
CA TYR A 13 11.97 -11.13 28.18
C TYR A 13 12.06 -10.08 29.28
N ALA A 14 13.26 -9.89 29.84
CA ALA A 14 13.51 -8.89 30.86
C ALA A 14 13.15 -7.50 30.31
N GLU A 15 12.29 -6.79 31.04
CA GLU A 15 11.92 -5.39 30.80
C GLU A 15 13.16 -4.51 30.96
N GLY A 16 13.93 -4.36 29.88
CA GLY A 16 14.88 -3.27 29.75
C GLY A 16 14.11 -2.00 29.45
N LEU A 17 13.98 -1.12 30.44
CA LEU A 17 13.60 0.28 30.25
C LEU A 17 14.64 0.93 29.33
N VAL A 18 14.38 0.92 28.02
CA VAL A 18 15.15 1.71 27.06
C VAL A 18 14.64 3.15 27.18
N GLU A 19 15.54 4.05 27.56
CA GLU A 19 15.28 5.48 27.61
C GLU A 19 14.52 5.93 26.36
N VAL A 20 13.45 6.70 26.60
CA VAL A 20 12.66 7.37 25.57
C VAL A 20 13.58 8.38 24.90
N ALA A 21 14.29 7.96 23.86
CA ALA A 21 14.94 8.89 22.94
C ALA A 21 13.83 9.78 22.37
N THR A 22 13.89 11.05 22.74
CA THR A 22 12.92 12.07 22.40
C THR A 22 12.76 12.11 20.87
N VAL A 23 11.58 11.73 20.38
CA VAL A 23 11.18 11.99 19.00
C VAL A 23 11.27 13.51 18.81
N PRO A 24 12.04 14.04 17.84
CA PRO A 24 12.11 15.47 17.60
C PRO A 24 10.69 16.03 17.41
N PRO A 25 10.36 17.22 17.93
CA PRO A 25 9.03 17.78 17.76
C PRO A 25 8.70 17.94 16.27
N LEU A 26 7.72 17.15 15.81
CA LEU A 26 7.19 17.13 14.45
C LEU A 26 6.42 18.43 14.20
N GLY A 27 6.81 19.17 13.16
CA GLY A 27 6.28 20.51 12.86
C GLY A 27 7.34 21.55 12.53
N GLN A 28 8.64 21.20 12.49
CA GLN A 28 9.67 22.12 12.03
C GLN A 28 9.44 22.50 10.57
N LYS A 29 8.81 23.65 10.38
CA LYS A 29 8.79 24.37 9.12
C LYS A 29 10.24 24.52 8.64
N ASP A 30 10.48 24.28 7.36
CA ASP A 30 11.78 24.63 6.78
C ASP A 30 11.99 26.16 6.86
N LYS A 31 13.13 26.65 6.38
CA LYS A 31 13.45 28.09 6.37
C LYS A 31 12.40 28.96 5.64
N THR A 32 11.45 28.34 4.91
CA THR A 32 10.37 28.99 4.17
C THR A 32 9.01 28.94 4.86
N GLY A 33 8.90 28.29 6.02
CA GLY A 33 7.63 28.19 6.74
C GLY A 33 6.78 26.96 6.37
N VAL A 34 7.27 26.08 5.49
CA VAL A 34 6.53 24.90 5.00
C VAL A 34 7.05 23.62 5.67
N SER A 35 6.13 22.81 6.20
CA SER A 35 6.48 21.47 6.70
C SER A 35 6.61 20.53 5.50
N ARG A 36 7.85 20.20 5.10
CA ARG A 36 8.15 19.18 4.07
C ARG A 36 8.05 17.76 4.63
N TRP A 37 6.91 17.45 5.24
CA TRP A 37 6.71 16.20 5.98
C TRP A 37 6.84 14.95 5.09
N TRP A 38 6.51 15.07 3.80
CA TRP A 38 6.67 14.00 2.80
C TRP A 38 8.14 13.64 2.56
N GLU A 39 9.07 14.58 2.76
CA GLU A 39 10.52 14.33 2.69
C GLU A 39 11.08 13.77 4.01
N ARG A 40 10.29 13.78 5.09
CA ARG A 40 10.75 13.49 6.46
C ARG A 40 10.08 12.26 7.07
N LEU A 41 9.61 11.32 6.24
CA LEU A 41 9.21 10.00 6.71
C LEU A 41 10.35 9.34 7.51
N PRO A 42 10.07 8.66 8.63
CA PRO A 42 11.12 8.12 9.49
C PRO A 42 12.05 7.17 8.74
N ALA A 43 13.37 7.29 8.94
CA ALA A 43 14.34 6.34 8.36
C ALA A 43 14.19 4.92 8.94
N LYS A 44 13.60 4.81 10.14
CA LYS A 44 13.22 3.57 10.78
C LYS A 44 11.79 3.74 11.31
N PRO A 45 10.77 3.56 10.47
CA PRO A 45 9.39 3.68 10.92
C PRO A 45 9.11 2.58 11.96
N ARG A 46 8.19 2.87 12.88
CA ARG A 46 7.83 1.90 13.91
C ARG A 46 7.08 0.72 13.27
N LYS A 47 7.43 -0.48 13.70
CA LYS A 47 6.69 -1.72 13.46
C LYS A 47 6.01 -2.13 14.76
N ILE A 48 4.69 -2.25 14.76
CA ILE A 48 3.89 -2.66 15.91
C ILE A 48 3.17 -3.96 15.58
N TYR A 49 2.43 -3.98 14.47
CA TYR A 49 1.64 -5.10 14.00
C TYR A 49 1.86 -5.43 12.53
N SER A 50 2.30 -4.48 11.70
CA SER A 50 2.45 -4.70 10.27
C SER A 50 3.77 -5.38 9.92
N GLN A 51 3.88 -5.97 8.73
CA GLN A 51 5.07 -6.74 8.37
C GLN A 51 6.29 -5.85 8.05
N ASN A 52 6.13 -4.73 7.36
CA ASN A 52 7.21 -3.87 6.85
C ASN A 52 7.03 -2.40 7.26
N GLU A 53 6.81 -2.17 8.55
CA GLU A 53 6.78 -0.84 9.19
C GLU A 53 5.65 0.10 8.70
N GLU A 54 4.63 -0.42 8.02
CA GLU A 54 3.43 0.30 7.59
C GLU A 54 2.78 1.09 8.72
N ASP A 55 2.75 0.55 9.95
CA ASP A 55 2.20 1.25 11.11
C ASP A 55 2.81 2.65 11.28
N GLY A 56 4.14 2.74 11.30
CA GLY A 56 4.88 3.99 11.47
C GLY A 56 4.75 4.94 10.29
N ILE A 57 4.62 4.39 9.07
CA ILE A 57 4.43 5.17 7.84
C ILE A 57 3.02 5.80 7.85
N ILE A 58 1.99 4.99 8.11
CA ILE A 58 0.59 5.44 8.21
C ILE A 58 0.44 6.48 9.32
N MET A 59 1.03 6.24 10.49
CA MET A 59 1.05 7.21 11.60
C MET A 59 1.63 8.55 11.16
N HIS A 60 2.78 8.55 10.48
CA HIS A 60 3.42 9.77 10.00
C HIS A 60 2.54 10.52 9.00
N ILE A 61 1.86 9.80 8.10
CA ILE A 61 0.96 10.41 7.13
C ILE A 61 -0.21 11.08 7.84
N PHE A 62 -0.91 10.39 8.74
CA PHE A 62 -2.11 10.95 9.42
C PHE A 62 -1.79 11.97 10.52
N GLN A 63 -0.52 12.13 10.92
CA GLN A 63 -0.07 13.28 11.71
C GLN A 63 -0.02 14.57 10.88
N ASN A 64 0.16 14.46 9.56
CA ASN A 64 0.32 15.60 8.65
C ASN A 64 -0.87 15.80 7.70
N VAL A 65 -1.68 14.77 7.52
CA VAL A 65 -2.86 14.75 6.68
C VAL A 65 -4.07 14.39 7.53
N LYS A 66 -5.06 15.27 7.60
CA LYS A 66 -6.27 15.01 8.37
C LYS A 66 -7.06 13.83 7.76
N PRO A 67 -7.44 12.80 8.55
CA PRO A 67 -8.36 11.76 8.08
C PRO A 67 -9.75 12.34 7.83
N ALA A 68 -10.48 11.79 6.86
CA ALA A 68 -11.83 12.21 6.52
C ALA A 68 -12.90 11.43 7.31
N ASN A 69 -12.78 10.11 7.41
CA ASN A 69 -13.82 9.25 7.96
C ASN A 69 -13.30 8.17 8.94
N LYS A 70 -11.98 8.07 9.13
CA LYS A 70 -11.28 7.04 9.92
C LYS A 70 -11.71 5.63 9.54
N ARG A 71 -11.85 5.39 8.24
CA ARG A 71 -12.17 4.07 7.70
C ARG A 71 -11.04 3.50 6.86
N TYR A 72 -10.88 2.18 6.93
CA TYR A 72 -9.95 1.45 6.10
C TYR A 72 -10.61 0.22 5.49
N PHE A 73 -10.06 -0.25 4.37
CA PHE A 73 -10.44 -1.52 3.75
C PHE A 73 -9.17 -2.26 3.36
N GLU A 74 -9.03 -3.51 3.81
CA GLU A 74 -7.82 -4.30 3.63
C GLU A 74 -8.15 -5.72 3.16
N PHE A 75 -7.33 -6.25 2.26
CA PHE A 75 -7.39 -7.63 1.79
C PHE A 75 -6.03 -8.30 1.97
N GLY A 76 -6.03 -9.63 2.11
CA GLY A 76 -4.82 -10.38 2.47
C GLY A 76 -4.51 -10.29 3.96
N SER A 77 -5.55 -10.18 4.79
CA SER A 77 -5.38 -9.91 6.21
C SER A 77 -4.99 -11.13 7.04
N GLU A 78 -4.90 -12.32 6.43
CA GLU A 78 -4.71 -13.59 7.11
C GLU A 78 -5.66 -13.72 8.32
N ASN A 79 -5.18 -14.15 9.48
CA ASN A 79 -5.95 -14.23 10.72
C ASN A 79 -6.19 -12.86 11.40
N GLY A 80 -5.73 -11.75 10.80
CA GLY A 80 -5.89 -10.39 11.31
C GLY A 80 -4.89 -10.01 12.42
N THR A 81 -3.83 -10.82 12.64
CA THR A 81 -2.80 -10.55 13.64
C THR A 81 -1.64 -9.73 13.08
N GLU A 82 -1.15 -10.01 11.88
CA GLU A 82 -0.17 -9.18 11.18
C GLU A 82 -0.84 -8.58 9.93
N THR A 83 -1.13 -7.28 9.94
CA THR A 83 -1.85 -6.58 8.85
C THR A 83 -1.42 -5.11 8.82
N ASN A 84 -1.52 -4.45 7.68
CA ASN A 84 -1.13 -3.05 7.51
C ASN A 84 -2.02 -2.08 8.31
N CYS A 85 -3.29 -2.42 8.56
CA CYS A 85 -4.23 -1.55 9.27
C CYS A 85 -4.54 -1.98 10.72
N ARG A 86 -3.91 -3.04 11.28
CA ARG A 86 -4.22 -3.50 12.66
C ARG A 86 -3.97 -2.40 13.69
N PHE A 87 -2.92 -1.59 13.53
CA PHE A 87 -2.68 -0.47 14.44
C PHE A 87 -3.84 0.53 14.43
N LEU A 88 -4.40 0.84 13.26
CA LEU A 88 -5.57 1.74 13.14
C LEU A 88 -6.80 1.17 13.83
N ARG A 89 -7.03 -0.14 13.71
CA ARG A 89 -8.08 -0.85 14.44
C ARG A 89 -7.94 -0.65 15.96
N GLN A 90 -6.72 -0.76 16.50
CA GLN A 90 -6.45 -0.48 17.92
C GLN A 90 -6.71 0.98 18.29
N MET A 91 -6.49 1.90 17.35
CA MET A 91 -6.77 3.34 17.50
C MET A 91 -8.24 3.71 17.26
N GLY A 92 -9.14 2.72 17.19
CA GLY A 92 -10.59 2.93 17.05
C GLY A 92 -11.06 3.31 15.65
N TRP A 93 -10.23 3.09 14.62
CA TRP A 93 -10.68 3.18 13.23
C TRP A 93 -11.62 2.02 12.91
N LYS A 94 -12.58 2.27 12.02
CA LYS A 94 -13.54 1.26 11.58
C LYS A 94 -13.10 0.73 10.22
N GLY A 95 -12.81 -0.55 10.10
CA GLY A 95 -12.45 -1.12 8.81
C GLY A 95 -13.03 -2.49 8.59
N THR A 96 -12.98 -2.91 7.34
CA THR A 96 -13.33 -4.27 6.94
C THR A 96 -12.09 -4.93 6.36
N ASN A 97 -11.85 -6.16 6.80
CA ASN A 97 -10.70 -6.97 6.43
C ASN A 97 -11.25 -8.16 5.66
N LEU A 98 -10.65 -8.52 4.53
CA LEU A 98 -10.99 -9.76 3.82
C LEU A 98 -9.77 -10.66 3.71
N ASP A 99 -10.02 -11.96 3.74
CA ASP A 99 -9.00 -12.96 3.47
C ASP A 99 -9.63 -14.21 2.82
N LYS A 100 -8.88 -14.91 1.97
CA LYS A 100 -9.41 -16.08 1.25
C LYS A 100 -9.62 -17.29 2.15
N ASP A 101 -8.88 -17.41 3.26
CA ASP A 101 -8.81 -18.59 4.11
C ASP A 101 -9.35 -18.34 5.52
N PHE A 102 -9.21 -17.12 6.02
CA PHE A 102 -9.53 -16.75 7.40
C PHE A 102 -10.83 -15.96 7.55
N GLN A 103 -11.46 -16.09 8.72
CA GLN A 103 -12.58 -15.26 9.15
C GLN A 103 -12.46 -14.96 10.64
N ASN A 104 -12.84 -13.75 11.03
CA ASN A 104 -13.01 -13.37 12.43
C ASN A 104 -14.00 -12.19 12.53
N PRO A 105 -15.30 -12.48 12.72
CA PRO A 105 -16.32 -11.44 12.80
C PRO A 105 -16.08 -10.41 13.92
N SER A 106 -15.32 -10.74 14.97
CA SER A 106 -15.04 -9.80 16.08
C SER A 106 -14.16 -8.61 15.67
N ILE A 107 -13.47 -8.73 14.53
CA ILE A 107 -12.60 -7.69 13.97
C ILE A 107 -13.02 -7.30 12.55
N ASP A 108 -14.27 -7.59 12.16
CA ASP A 108 -14.76 -7.38 10.79
C ASP A 108 -13.86 -8.02 9.73
N LEU A 109 -13.37 -9.23 10.00
CA LEU A 109 -12.63 -10.07 9.05
C LEU A 109 -13.56 -11.12 8.44
N TYR A 110 -13.73 -11.07 7.13
CA TYR A 110 -14.64 -11.94 6.38
C TYR A 110 -13.87 -12.81 5.39
N LYS A 111 -14.28 -14.07 5.26
CA LYS A 111 -13.68 -15.02 4.33
C LYS A 111 -14.17 -14.75 2.90
N GLU A 112 -13.35 -14.12 2.07
CA GLU A 112 -13.64 -13.77 0.69
C GLU A 112 -12.40 -13.96 -0.19
N MET A 113 -12.58 -14.57 -1.36
CA MET A 113 -11.55 -14.57 -2.40
C MET A 113 -11.68 -13.30 -3.24
N VAL A 114 -10.73 -12.38 -3.13
CA VAL A 114 -10.74 -11.13 -3.88
C VAL A 114 -10.13 -11.33 -5.27
N THR A 115 -10.77 -10.81 -6.30
CA THR A 115 -10.36 -10.87 -7.71
C THR A 115 -10.60 -9.50 -8.38
N PRO A 116 -9.98 -9.22 -9.53
CA PRO A 116 -10.31 -8.02 -10.29
C PRO A 116 -11.79 -7.96 -10.70
N GLN A 117 -12.43 -9.10 -10.91
CA GLN A 117 -13.82 -9.17 -11.38
C GLN A 117 -14.85 -8.91 -10.27
N ASN A 118 -14.54 -9.24 -9.01
CA ASN A 118 -15.51 -9.12 -7.91
C ASN A 118 -15.23 -7.98 -6.92
N ILE A 119 -14.07 -7.31 -7.01
CA ILE A 119 -13.68 -6.32 -5.99
C ILE A 119 -14.70 -5.19 -5.82
N VAL A 120 -15.29 -4.72 -6.91
CA VAL A 120 -16.29 -3.63 -6.87
C VAL A 120 -17.54 -4.09 -6.12
N ASP A 121 -18.00 -5.32 -6.35
CA ASP A 121 -19.15 -5.89 -5.65
C ASP A 121 -18.85 -6.07 -4.16
N LEU A 122 -17.63 -6.46 -3.81
CA LEU A 122 -17.20 -6.56 -2.41
C LEU A 122 -17.18 -5.19 -1.72
N LEU A 123 -16.67 -4.15 -2.38
CA LEU A 123 -16.72 -2.78 -1.85
C LEU A 123 -18.16 -2.31 -1.58
N VAL A 124 -19.10 -2.66 -2.47
CA VAL A 124 -20.53 -2.35 -2.31
C VAL A 124 -21.14 -3.16 -1.17
N LYS A 125 -20.91 -4.48 -1.16
CA LYS A 125 -21.39 -5.43 -0.13
C LYS A 125 -21.03 -4.97 1.28
N TYR A 126 -19.77 -4.57 1.46
CA TYR A 126 -19.25 -4.13 2.76
C TYR A 126 -19.41 -2.63 3.02
N LYS A 127 -20.18 -1.92 2.18
CA LYS A 127 -20.53 -0.49 2.35
C LYS A 127 -19.30 0.39 2.55
N VAL A 128 -18.24 0.09 1.78
CA VAL A 128 -17.01 0.87 1.80
C VAL A 128 -17.30 2.22 1.15
N PRO A 129 -17.02 3.35 1.83
CA PRO A 129 -17.26 4.66 1.25
C PRO A 129 -16.34 4.90 0.06
N LYS A 130 -16.84 5.63 -0.95
CA LYS A 130 -16.04 5.99 -2.13
C LYS A 130 -14.78 6.78 -1.74
N ASP A 131 -14.80 7.52 -0.64
CA ASP A 131 -13.71 8.34 -0.11
C ASP A 131 -13.06 7.75 1.15
N VAL A 132 -12.99 6.42 1.26
CA VAL A 132 -12.31 5.71 2.38
C VAL A 132 -10.91 6.28 2.65
N ASP A 133 -10.50 6.39 3.92
CA ASP A 133 -9.18 6.98 4.22
C ASP A 133 -8.02 6.10 3.75
N ILE A 134 -8.15 4.77 3.89
CA ILE A 134 -7.12 3.83 3.46
C ILE A 134 -7.73 2.66 2.70
N LEU A 135 -7.08 2.29 1.59
CA LEU A 135 -7.24 1.01 0.94
C LEU A 135 -5.89 0.28 0.96
N SER A 136 -5.84 -0.93 1.51
CA SER A 136 -4.65 -1.79 1.49
C SER A 136 -4.93 -3.02 0.62
N ILE A 137 -4.10 -3.22 -0.40
CA ILE A 137 -4.21 -4.29 -1.39
C ILE A 137 -2.97 -5.17 -1.27
N ASP A 138 -3.18 -6.39 -0.81
CA ASP A 138 -2.13 -7.39 -0.60
C ASP A 138 -2.71 -8.76 -0.94
N VAL A 139 -2.79 -9.09 -2.23
CA VAL A 139 -3.36 -10.37 -2.69
C VAL A 139 -2.32 -11.25 -3.40
N GLU A 140 -1.05 -10.84 -3.33
CA GLU A 140 0.11 -11.64 -3.72
C GLU A 140 0.03 -12.10 -5.19
N SER A 141 -0.59 -11.31 -6.08
CA SER A 141 -0.85 -11.68 -7.48
C SER A 141 -1.28 -10.49 -8.37
N TYR A 142 -2.58 -10.29 -8.59
CA TYR A 142 -3.15 -9.32 -9.53
C TYR A 142 -3.48 -7.96 -8.88
N ASP A 143 -2.65 -7.52 -7.93
CA ASP A 143 -2.81 -6.32 -7.10
C ASP A 143 -3.08 -5.06 -7.92
N LEU A 144 -2.34 -4.89 -9.03
CA LEU A 144 -2.55 -3.77 -9.95
C LEU A 144 -3.93 -3.81 -10.61
N HIS A 145 -4.40 -4.99 -11.04
CA HIS A 145 -5.71 -5.13 -11.66
C HIS A 145 -6.86 -4.86 -10.68
N ILE A 146 -6.70 -5.27 -9.41
CA ILE A 146 -7.62 -4.87 -8.33
C ILE A 146 -7.60 -3.34 -8.18
N PHE A 147 -6.42 -2.75 -8.01
CA PHE A 147 -6.29 -1.30 -7.83
C PHE A 147 -6.95 -0.53 -8.99
N ARG A 148 -6.70 -0.95 -10.23
CA ARG A 148 -7.33 -0.39 -11.42
C ARG A 148 -8.86 -0.49 -11.38
N SER A 149 -9.38 -1.66 -11.04
CA SER A 149 -10.83 -1.89 -10.96
C SER A 149 -11.49 -0.98 -9.91
N VAL A 150 -10.83 -0.77 -8.79
CA VAL A 150 -11.28 0.14 -7.73
C VAL A 150 -11.36 1.59 -8.24
N VAL A 151 -10.30 2.10 -8.87
CA VAL A 151 -10.27 3.51 -9.31
C VAL A 151 -11.18 3.77 -10.51
N VAL A 152 -11.30 2.83 -11.46
CA VAL A 152 -12.25 2.93 -12.59
C VAL A 152 -13.69 2.93 -12.10
N ALA A 153 -13.99 2.19 -11.03
CA ALA A 153 -15.30 2.23 -10.38
C ALA A 153 -15.58 3.53 -9.60
N GLY A 154 -14.68 4.52 -9.64
CA GLY A 154 -14.85 5.83 -9.01
C GLY A 154 -14.60 5.85 -7.50
N TYR A 155 -14.02 4.81 -6.92
CA TYR A 155 -13.49 4.89 -5.56
C TYR A 155 -12.23 5.75 -5.56
N ARG A 156 -12.14 6.66 -4.59
CA ARG A 156 -11.04 7.60 -4.39
C ARG A 156 -10.50 7.55 -2.96
N PRO A 157 -9.93 6.41 -2.50
CA PRO A 157 -9.24 6.33 -1.22
C PRO A 157 -8.25 7.49 -1.02
N ARG A 158 -8.06 7.99 0.21
CA ARG A 158 -7.04 9.04 0.43
C ARG A 158 -5.63 8.49 0.29
N ILE A 159 -5.40 7.30 0.82
CA ILE A 159 -4.15 6.55 0.73
C ILE A 159 -4.47 5.16 0.15
N VAL A 160 -3.64 4.71 -0.78
CA VAL A 160 -3.63 3.34 -1.26
C VAL A 160 -2.28 2.74 -0.91
N ILE A 161 -2.29 1.60 -0.24
CA ILE A 161 -1.14 0.77 0.06
C ILE A 161 -1.28 -0.45 -0.85
N VAL A 162 -0.29 -0.71 -1.68
CA VAL A 162 -0.36 -1.81 -2.64
C VAL A 162 1.00 -2.48 -2.74
N GLU A 163 0.99 -3.81 -2.68
CA GLU A 163 2.21 -4.60 -2.79
C GLU A 163 2.86 -4.42 -4.17
N SER A 164 4.18 -4.33 -4.17
CA SER A 164 5.03 -4.16 -5.35
C SER A 164 6.14 -5.20 -5.34
N ASN A 165 6.41 -5.78 -6.51
CA ASN A 165 7.42 -6.79 -6.67
C ASN A 165 8.67 -6.20 -7.33
N ASP A 166 9.74 -6.08 -6.55
CA ASP A 166 11.05 -5.59 -6.98
C ASP A 166 11.67 -6.43 -8.10
N ASN A 167 11.29 -7.69 -8.24
CA ASN A 167 11.83 -8.54 -9.28
C ASN A 167 11.44 -8.09 -10.69
N TYR A 168 10.41 -7.25 -10.84
CA TYR A 168 10.11 -6.59 -12.11
C TYR A 168 11.08 -5.45 -12.46
N GLY A 169 11.90 -4.99 -11.52
CA GLY A 169 12.78 -3.84 -11.71
C GLY A 169 12.05 -2.50 -11.80
N GLU A 170 12.80 -1.43 -11.55
CA GLU A 170 12.24 -0.08 -11.36
C GLU A 170 11.76 0.60 -12.66
N GLU A 171 12.30 0.16 -13.80
CA GLU A 171 11.94 0.72 -15.12
C GLU A 171 10.75 -0.01 -15.76
N SER A 172 10.39 -1.17 -15.25
CA SER A 172 9.33 -2.00 -15.81
C SER A 172 7.96 -1.46 -15.46
N ILE A 173 7.00 -1.59 -16.38
CA ILE A 173 5.58 -1.32 -16.16
C ILE A 173 4.73 -2.60 -16.14
N LEU A 174 5.38 -3.74 -15.96
CA LEU A 174 4.78 -5.06 -16.02
C LEU A 174 4.04 -5.43 -14.72
N THR A 175 3.05 -6.31 -14.87
CA THR A 175 2.30 -6.90 -13.76
C THR A 175 1.88 -8.32 -14.09
N PHE A 176 1.70 -9.15 -13.06
CA PHE A 176 1.07 -10.44 -13.19
C PHE A 176 -0.29 -10.33 -13.90
N PRO A 177 -0.58 -11.20 -14.90
CA PRO A 177 -1.83 -11.14 -15.65
C PRO A 177 -3.06 -11.39 -14.78
N SER A 178 -4.21 -10.86 -15.18
CA SER A 178 -5.51 -11.07 -14.52
C SER A 178 -6.10 -12.49 -14.69
N HIS A 179 -5.24 -13.51 -14.72
CA HIS A 179 -5.60 -14.92 -14.91
C HIS A 179 -5.91 -15.62 -13.58
N LYS A 180 -6.53 -16.80 -13.68
CA LYS A 180 -6.83 -17.63 -12.52
C LYS A 180 -5.53 -18.21 -11.96
N VAL A 181 -5.16 -17.76 -10.76
CA VAL A 181 -4.07 -18.35 -9.99
C VAL A 181 -4.45 -19.76 -9.55
N LEU A 182 -3.59 -20.73 -9.85
CA LEU A 182 -3.73 -22.12 -9.43
C LEU A 182 -3.04 -22.35 -8.08
N PHE A 183 -1.80 -21.86 -7.94
CA PHE A 183 -1.04 -21.88 -6.69
C PHE A 183 0.12 -20.88 -6.72
N HIS A 184 0.61 -20.52 -5.54
CA HIS A 184 1.78 -19.67 -5.33
C HIS A 184 2.98 -20.56 -4.97
N ASP A 185 4.18 -20.17 -5.40
CA ASP A 185 5.43 -20.83 -5.07
C ASP A 185 6.53 -19.78 -4.79
N TRP A 186 7.52 -20.14 -3.97
CA TRP A 186 8.65 -19.27 -3.64
C TRP A 186 9.95 -19.82 -4.22
N ASP A 187 10.46 -19.16 -5.25
CA ASP A 187 11.77 -19.50 -5.80
C ASP A 187 12.87 -18.74 -5.06
N ARG A 188 13.94 -19.46 -4.70
CA ARG A 188 15.06 -18.91 -3.92
C ARG A 188 15.77 -17.74 -4.62
N LYS A 189 15.74 -17.68 -5.95
CA LYS A 189 16.37 -16.63 -6.76
C LYS A 189 15.36 -15.59 -7.24
N CYS A 190 14.18 -16.01 -7.69
CA CYS A 190 13.19 -15.13 -8.29
C CYS A 190 12.22 -14.48 -7.29
N GLY A 191 12.15 -14.98 -6.05
CA GLY A 191 11.10 -14.62 -5.11
C GLY A 191 9.79 -15.32 -5.43
N GLN A 192 8.68 -14.66 -5.13
CA GLN A 192 7.36 -15.24 -5.30
C GLN A 192 6.94 -15.37 -6.77
N THR A 193 6.37 -16.53 -7.10
CA THR A 193 5.90 -16.89 -8.43
C THR A 193 4.50 -17.48 -8.37
N CYS A 194 3.73 -17.24 -9.42
CA CYS A 194 2.33 -17.58 -9.53
C CYS A 194 2.15 -18.51 -10.72
N THR A 195 1.65 -19.73 -10.48
CA THR A 195 1.23 -20.63 -11.57
C THR A 195 -0.23 -20.37 -11.90
N HIS A 196 -0.52 -20.10 -13.17
CA HIS A 196 -1.83 -19.63 -13.62
C HIS A 196 -2.30 -20.31 -14.89
N MET A 197 -3.62 -20.36 -15.04
CA MET A 197 -4.28 -20.87 -16.24
C MET A 197 -4.57 -19.70 -17.18
N CYS A 198 -3.93 -19.74 -18.34
CA CYS A 198 -4.10 -18.76 -19.42
C CYS A 198 -5.46 -18.93 -20.11
N ARG A 199 -5.87 -17.90 -20.88
CA ARG A 199 -7.16 -17.91 -21.61
C ARG A 199 -7.25 -19.01 -22.67
N ASP A 200 -6.12 -19.43 -23.24
CA ASP A 200 -6.02 -20.52 -24.21
C ASP A 200 -6.02 -21.92 -23.56
N GLY A 201 -6.13 -21.99 -22.22
CA GLY A 201 -6.10 -23.23 -21.45
C GLY A 201 -4.69 -23.72 -21.10
N SER A 202 -3.63 -23.03 -21.55
CA SER A 202 -2.26 -23.36 -21.15
C SER A 202 -2.00 -23.00 -19.68
N VAL A 203 -1.06 -23.71 -19.05
CA VAL A 203 -0.61 -23.43 -17.68
C VAL A 203 0.80 -22.89 -17.72
N LYS A 204 1.02 -21.74 -17.09
CA LYS A 204 2.30 -21.03 -17.07
C LYS A 204 2.64 -20.54 -15.67
N THR A 205 3.90 -20.18 -15.47
CA THR A 205 4.39 -19.60 -14.21
C THR A 205 5.07 -18.27 -14.48
N SER A 206 4.66 -17.24 -13.74
CA SER A 206 5.18 -15.87 -13.84
C SER A 206 5.51 -15.33 -12.45
N LEU A 207 6.22 -14.19 -12.37
CA LEU A 207 6.33 -13.44 -11.11
C LEU A 207 4.94 -12.98 -10.65
N CYS A 208 4.68 -13.02 -9.34
CA CYS A 208 3.45 -12.46 -8.77
C CYS A 208 3.55 -10.93 -8.63
N GLY A 209 2.41 -10.25 -8.44
CA GLY A 209 2.37 -8.83 -8.11
C GLY A 209 2.57 -7.91 -9.32
N ALA A 210 3.05 -6.69 -9.04
CA ALA A 210 3.23 -5.65 -10.04
C ALA A 210 4.49 -4.85 -9.84
N SER A 211 5.01 -4.24 -10.91
CA SER A 211 6.10 -3.29 -10.79
C SER A 211 5.65 -1.99 -10.12
N VAL A 212 6.56 -1.36 -9.39
CA VAL A 212 6.32 -0.05 -8.74
C VAL A 212 5.88 1.02 -9.75
N ARG A 213 6.50 1.03 -10.94
CA ARG A 213 6.17 2.00 -11.98
C ARG A 213 4.81 1.71 -12.61
N GLY A 214 4.44 0.45 -12.83
CA GLY A 214 3.10 0.06 -13.29
C GLY A 214 2.00 0.52 -12.33
N LEU A 215 2.18 0.29 -11.03
CA LEU A 215 1.27 0.79 -9.98
C LEU A 215 1.17 2.32 -9.99
N THR A 216 2.30 3.00 -10.18
CA THR A 216 2.36 4.46 -10.27
C THR A 216 1.60 4.99 -11.48
N VAL A 217 1.66 4.32 -12.64
CA VAL A 217 0.90 4.72 -13.83
C VAL A 217 -0.61 4.61 -13.60
N VAL A 218 -1.07 3.49 -13.04
CA VAL A 218 -2.49 3.33 -12.67
C VAL A 218 -2.91 4.41 -11.67
N GLY A 219 -2.10 4.64 -10.64
CA GLY A 219 -2.37 5.68 -9.65
C GLY A 219 -2.45 7.08 -10.28
N ALA A 220 -1.49 7.43 -11.13
CA ALA A 220 -1.44 8.74 -11.79
C ALA A 220 -2.69 8.98 -12.66
N SER A 221 -3.18 7.96 -13.37
CA SER A 221 -4.42 8.05 -14.17
C SER A 221 -5.66 8.40 -13.33
N ALA A 222 -5.63 8.12 -12.02
CA ALA A 222 -6.70 8.44 -11.06
C ALA A 222 -6.36 9.63 -10.13
N GLY A 223 -5.27 10.35 -10.41
CA GLY A 223 -4.84 11.53 -9.67
C GLY A 223 -4.12 11.22 -8.35
N TYR A 224 -3.46 10.05 -8.24
CA TYR A 224 -2.59 9.71 -7.13
C TYR A 224 -1.12 10.07 -7.42
N ARG A 225 -0.35 10.24 -6.36
CA ARG A 225 1.12 10.41 -6.39
C ARG A 225 1.77 9.35 -5.51
N PRO A 226 2.93 8.79 -5.89
CA PRO A 226 3.72 7.96 -5.01
C PRO A 226 4.26 8.80 -3.86
N LEU A 227 4.12 8.29 -2.64
CA LEU A 227 4.54 8.98 -1.42
C LEU A 227 5.72 8.29 -0.76
N TYR A 228 5.65 6.97 -0.65
CA TYR A 228 6.65 6.17 0.03
C TYR A 228 6.69 4.75 -0.53
N LEU A 229 7.87 4.15 -0.53
CA LEU A 229 8.08 2.76 -0.90
C LEU A 229 8.92 2.13 0.19
N ASN A 230 8.34 1.17 0.92
CA ASN A 230 9.08 0.39 1.91
C ASN A 230 9.78 -0.79 1.21
N ARG A 231 9.84 -1.99 1.82
CA ARG A 231 10.43 -3.19 1.19
C ARG A 231 9.50 -3.88 0.19
N VAL A 232 8.19 -3.80 0.37
CA VAL A 232 7.21 -4.51 -0.46
C VAL A 232 6.06 -3.61 -0.90
N ASN A 233 5.60 -2.71 -0.04
CA ASN A 233 4.44 -1.85 -0.26
C ASN A 233 4.78 -0.46 -0.81
N LEU A 234 4.10 -0.09 -1.90
CA LEU A 234 4.02 1.28 -2.41
C LEU A 234 2.83 2.00 -1.77
N PHE A 235 3.12 3.15 -1.17
CA PHE A 235 2.13 4.08 -0.65
C PHE A 235 1.84 5.14 -1.71
N LEU A 236 0.62 5.14 -2.22
CA LEU A 236 0.07 6.18 -3.08
C LEU A 236 -0.84 7.08 -2.24
N ILE A 237 -0.79 8.38 -2.49
CA ILE A 237 -1.66 9.37 -1.85
C ILE A 237 -2.39 10.19 -2.90
N ARG A 238 -3.64 10.55 -2.63
CA ARG A 238 -4.43 11.40 -3.53
C ARG A 238 -3.75 12.77 -3.71
N GLY A 239 -3.55 13.21 -4.94
CA GLY A 239 -2.75 14.40 -5.24
C GLY A 239 -3.38 15.71 -4.75
N ASP A 240 -4.71 15.76 -4.64
CA ASP A 240 -5.48 16.91 -4.18
C ASP A 240 -5.37 17.17 -2.66
N ILE A 241 -4.84 16.21 -1.89
CA ILE A 241 -4.63 16.34 -0.44
C ILE A 241 -3.15 16.53 -0.07
N LEU A 242 -2.28 16.53 -1.08
CA LEU A 242 -0.87 16.90 -0.93
C LEU A 242 -0.70 18.42 -1.01
N PRO A 243 0.28 18.99 -0.29
CA PRO A 243 0.73 20.34 -0.55
C PRO A 243 1.14 20.52 -2.02
N ALA A 244 0.85 21.67 -2.62
CA ALA A 244 1.08 21.90 -4.05
C ALA A 244 2.55 21.67 -4.48
N ASP A 245 3.50 22.00 -3.60
CA ASP A 245 4.92 21.72 -3.79
C ASP A 245 5.20 20.21 -3.87
N ALA A 246 4.66 19.43 -2.92
CA ALA A 246 4.78 17.97 -2.92
C ALA A 246 4.14 17.34 -4.17
N ALA A 247 2.93 17.79 -4.54
CA ALA A 247 2.20 17.28 -5.70
C ALA A 247 2.92 17.52 -7.03
N LYS A 248 3.83 18.52 -7.08
CA LYS A 248 4.64 18.88 -8.24
C LYS A 248 6.02 18.23 -8.22
N ASN A 249 6.69 18.20 -7.07
CA ASN A 249 8.12 17.90 -6.99
C ASN A 249 8.43 16.52 -6.36
N TRP A 250 7.48 15.88 -5.68
CA TRP A 250 7.68 14.54 -5.10
C TRP A 250 7.33 13.47 -6.12
N THR A 251 8.29 13.16 -7.00
CA THR A 251 8.15 12.21 -8.10
C THR A 251 8.41 10.77 -7.68
N LEU A 252 8.08 9.81 -8.56
CA LEU A 252 8.48 8.42 -8.37
C LEU A 252 9.99 8.27 -8.17
N GLU A 253 10.81 9.01 -8.93
CA GLU A 253 12.27 8.98 -8.81
C GLU A 253 12.75 9.44 -7.43
N ALA A 254 12.08 10.44 -6.83
CA ALA A 254 12.38 10.86 -5.47
C ALA A 254 12.05 9.76 -4.44
N VAL A 255 10.93 9.05 -4.63
CA VAL A 255 10.51 7.91 -3.79
C VAL A 255 11.47 6.74 -3.94
N LEU A 256 11.86 6.37 -5.16
CA LEU A 256 12.83 5.31 -5.45
C LEU A 256 14.19 5.64 -4.83
N LYS A 257 14.72 6.83 -5.09
CA LYS A 257 15.98 7.31 -4.50
C LYS A 257 15.94 7.23 -2.97
N ARG A 258 14.82 7.62 -2.35
CA ARG A 258 14.64 7.48 -0.90
C ARG A 258 14.67 6.02 -0.48
N SER A 259 13.94 5.14 -1.16
CA SER A 259 13.86 3.72 -0.81
C SER A 259 15.25 3.04 -0.82
N HIS A 260 16.15 3.46 -1.72
CA HIS A 260 17.54 2.98 -1.75
C HIS A 260 18.33 3.38 -0.50
N THR A 261 18.12 4.59 0.02
CA THR A 261 18.74 5.01 1.29
C THR A 261 18.26 4.19 2.49
N LEU A 262 17.14 3.48 2.34
CA LEU A 262 16.57 2.58 3.35
C LEU A 262 16.95 1.11 3.12
N GLY A 263 17.84 0.84 2.15
CA GLY A 263 18.36 -0.50 1.86
C GLY A 263 17.53 -1.31 0.87
N ARG A 264 16.57 -0.70 0.14
CA ARG A 264 15.93 -1.37 -1.01
C ARG A 264 16.96 -1.59 -2.10
N ARG A 265 16.98 -2.79 -2.70
CA ARG A 265 17.94 -3.16 -3.74
C ARG A 265 17.38 -2.79 -5.10
N LYS A 266 18.21 -2.18 -5.95
CA LYS A 266 17.89 -2.01 -7.36
C LYS A 266 18.12 -3.32 -8.10
N LEU A 267 17.04 -3.99 -8.49
CA LEU A 267 17.09 -5.19 -9.32
C LEU A 267 16.88 -4.82 -10.79
N ALA A 268 17.68 -5.39 -11.68
CA ALA A 268 17.45 -5.32 -13.11
C ALA A 268 16.38 -6.32 -13.53
N PHE A 269 15.63 -6.00 -14.59
CA PHE A 269 14.68 -6.91 -15.21
C PHE A 269 14.91 -6.96 -16.73
N PRO A 270 14.85 -8.15 -17.37
CA PRO A 270 14.66 -9.47 -16.75
C PRO A 270 15.87 -9.89 -15.88
N ARG A 271 15.61 -10.65 -14.82
CA ARG A 271 16.64 -11.21 -13.93
C ARG A 271 17.29 -12.42 -14.61
N GLU A 272 18.56 -12.33 -15.00
CA GLU A 272 19.30 -13.44 -15.66
C GLU A 272 19.35 -14.71 -14.80
N ASP A 273 19.37 -14.58 -13.47
CA ASP A 273 19.35 -15.70 -12.54
C ASP A 273 17.93 -16.28 -12.32
N CYS A 274 16.93 -15.71 -13.01
CA CYS A 274 15.53 -16.13 -13.02
C CYS A 274 15.10 -16.80 -14.34
N ASN A 275 16.04 -17.19 -15.20
CA ASN A 275 15.81 -17.71 -16.54
C ASN A 275 15.00 -19.02 -16.63
N ARG A 276 14.68 -19.69 -15.51
CA ARG A 276 13.87 -20.93 -15.51
C ARG A 276 12.43 -20.69 -16.02
N PHE A 277 11.95 -19.46 -15.92
CA PHE A 277 10.65 -19.03 -16.47
C PHE A 277 10.74 -18.48 -17.90
N GLY A 278 11.94 -18.45 -18.51
CA GLY A 278 12.14 -18.01 -19.89
C GLY A 278 11.52 -16.64 -20.22
N TYR A 279 10.95 -16.53 -21.43
CA TYR A 279 10.17 -15.37 -21.89
C TYR A 279 8.75 -15.31 -21.28
N ASP A 280 8.32 -16.25 -20.43
CA ASP A 280 7.00 -16.21 -19.75
C ASP A 280 6.93 -15.13 -18.66
N LEU A 281 8.07 -14.51 -18.33
CA LEU A 281 8.16 -13.27 -17.57
C LEU A 281 7.64 -12.05 -18.37
N ALA A 282 7.58 -12.15 -19.70
CA ALA A 282 7.07 -11.11 -20.61
C ALA A 282 5.57 -11.23 -20.91
N GLU A 283 4.89 -12.25 -20.40
CA GLU A 283 3.41 -12.37 -20.46
C GLU A 283 2.70 -11.52 -19.40
N ALA A 284 3.46 -10.81 -18.58
CA ALA A 284 2.92 -9.66 -17.91
C ALA A 284 2.37 -8.70 -18.96
N GLU A 285 1.05 -8.52 -18.98
CA GLU A 285 0.42 -7.66 -19.96
C GLU A 285 0.90 -6.22 -19.71
N PRO A 286 1.41 -5.49 -20.73
CA PRO A 286 1.42 -4.04 -20.63
C PRO A 286 -0.03 -3.60 -20.36
N LEU A 287 -0.20 -2.51 -19.60
CA LEU A 287 -1.53 -1.92 -19.38
C LEU A 287 -2.31 -1.93 -20.70
N PRO A 288 -3.52 -2.51 -20.77
CA PRO A 288 -4.22 -2.58 -22.04
C PRO A 288 -4.45 -1.15 -22.52
N PRO A 289 -4.30 -0.89 -23.83
CA PRO A 289 -4.52 0.44 -24.38
C PRO A 289 -5.95 0.85 -24.01
N SER A 290 -6.10 1.86 -23.15
CA SER A 290 -7.35 2.59 -23.13
C SER A 290 -7.44 3.30 -24.48
N GLU A 291 -8.63 3.38 -25.07
CA GLU A 291 -8.94 4.31 -26.17
C GLU A 291 -8.73 5.79 -25.78
N GLU A 292 -8.15 6.06 -24.60
CA GLU A 292 -7.74 7.35 -24.08
C GLU A 292 -6.41 7.22 -23.29
N ALA A 293 -5.40 6.52 -23.84
CA ALA A 293 -4.09 6.45 -23.20
C ALA A 293 -3.35 7.78 -23.43
N ILE A 294 -3.35 8.65 -22.42
CA ILE A 294 -2.43 9.79 -22.35
C ILE A 294 -1.00 9.22 -22.33
N PRO A 295 -0.08 9.66 -23.21
CA PRO A 295 1.31 9.20 -23.23
C PRO A 295 1.94 9.23 -21.83
N LEU A 296 2.76 8.23 -21.51
CA LEU A 296 3.37 8.06 -20.20
C LEU A 296 4.15 9.31 -19.76
N GLU A 297 4.79 9.98 -20.72
CA GLU A 297 5.52 11.23 -20.54
C GLU A 297 4.57 12.38 -20.16
N GLN A 298 3.37 12.41 -20.75
CA GLN A 298 2.33 13.38 -20.42
C GLN A 298 1.65 13.09 -19.07
N LEU A 299 1.51 11.83 -18.64
CA LEU A 299 0.98 11.49 -17.31
C LEU A 299 1.93 11.87 -16.17
N LEU A 300 3.24 11.82 -16.43
CA LEU A 300 4.28 12.22 -15.48
C LEU A 300 4.46 13.74 -15.41
N GLU A 301 4.17 14.46 -16.51
CA GLU A 301 4.31 15.92 -16.62
C GLU A 301 3.00 16.72 -16.50
N ALA A 302 1.83 16.08 -16.52
CA ALA A 302 0.53 16.76 -16.54
C ALA A 302 0.32 17.67 -15.31
N PRO A 303 0.05 18.98 -15.51
CA PRO A 303 -0.46 19.84 -14.46
C PRO A 303 -1.86 19.36 -14.05
N ILE A 304 -2.16 19.44 -12.75
CA ILE A 304 -3.49 19.17 -12.20
C ILE A 304 -4.48 20.12 -12.87
N THR A 305 -5.29 19.64 -13.82
CA THR A 305 -6.36 20.45 -14.41
C THR A 305 -7.57 20.48 -13.47
N ASN A 306 -8.07 21.69 -13.26
CA ASN A 306 -9.20 22.05 -12.40
C ASN A 306 -10.55 21.53 -12.94
N SER A 307 -10.78 20.21 -12.98
CA SER A 307 -12.12 19.66 -13.28
C SER A 307 -13.02 19.54 -12.03
N ALA A 308 -12.52 19.85 -10.83
CA ALA A 308 -13.25 19.72 -9.57
C ALA A 308 -13.89 21.02 -9.04
N LYS A 309 -14.32 21.95 -9.91
CA LYS A 309 -15.22 23.04 -9.50
C LYS A 309 -16.68 22.65 -9.72
N ARG A 310 -17.20 21.78 -8.86
CA ARG A 310 -18.63 21.80 -8.50
C ARG A 310 -18.78 21.62 -6.98
N GLN A 311 -19.02 22.77 -6.36
CA GLN A 311 -19.69 23.01 -5.08
C GLN A 311 -19.31 22.14 -3.88
N ALA A 312 -18.43 22.70 -3.05
CA ALA A 312 -18.53 22.55 -1.60
C ALA A 312 -18.15 23.90 -0.97
N THR A 313 -19.16 24.77 -0.80
CA THR A 313 -19.07 25.85 0.18
C THR A 313 -19.07 25.20 1.56
N VAL A 314 -17.92 25.19 2.23
CA VAL A 314 -17.82 24.75 3.63
C VAL A 314 -17.38 25.94 4.47
N ASP A 315 -18.25 26.22 5.42
CA ASP A 315 -18.20 27.22 6.47
C ASP A 315 -16.91 27.14 7.30
N ARG A 316 -16.42 28.31 7.73
CA ARG A 316 -15.19 28.44 8.53
C ARG A 316 -15.57 28.29 10.01
N SER A 317 -15.14 27.20 10.64
CA SER A 317 -15.09 27.12 12.10
C SER A 317 -13.72 26.61 12.59
N GLU A 318 -13.30 27.23 13.69
CA GLU A 318 -11.98 27.34 14.31
C GLU A 318 -11.22 26.04 14.68
N PRO A 319 -9.90 26.11 14.94
CA PRO A 319 -9.05 24.93 15.16
C PRO A 319 -9.23 24.35 16.57
N VAL A 320 -9.49 23.04 16.64
CA VAL A 320 -9.59 22.29 17.89
C VAL A 320 -8.25 21.64 18.23
N GLU A 321 -7.57 22.16 19.25
CA GLU A 321 -6.27 21.73 19.82
C GLU A 321 -6.24 20.32 20.47
N GLY A 322 -7.27 19.49 20.30
CA GLY A 322 -7.48 18.29 21.12
C GLY A 322 -6.86 16.97 20.63
N SER A 323 -6.33 16.86 19.40
CA SER A 323 -6.03 15.53 18.84
C SER A 323 -4.65 14.97 19.16
N VAL A 324 -3.62 15.79 19.38
CA VAL A 324 -2.24 15.29 19.56
C VAL A 324 -2.06 14.63 20.93
N THR A 325 -2.69 15.17 21.97
CA THR A 325 -2.55 14.70 23.36
C THR A 325 -3.22 13.34 23.59
N ALA A 326 -4.30 13.03 22.88
CA ALA A 326 -4.95 11.72 22.94
C ALA A 326 -4.08 10.62 22.28
N TRP A 327 -3.37 10.96 21.20
CA TRP A 327 -2.47 10.04 20.50
C TRP A 327 -1.20 9.72 21.30
N LEU A 328 -0.64 10.72 22.01
CA LEU A 328 0.52 10.51 22.89
C LEU A 328 0.17 9.67 24.13
N LYS A 329 -1.05 9.79 24.66
CA LYS A 329 -1.51 8.97 25.80
C LYS A 329 -1.72 7.49 25.45
N ALA A 330 -2.16 7.18 24.22
CA ALA A 330 -2.33 5.80 23.77
C ALA A 330 -0.98 5.04 23.70
N LEU A 331 0.12 5.74 23.38
CA LEU A 331 1.48 5.17 23.40
C LEU A 331 2.01 4.86 24.80
N ALA A 332 1.47 5.50 25.85
CA ALA A 332 1.87 5.28 27.23
C ALA A 332 1.04 4.21 27.96
N GLY A 333 -0.10 3.80 27.38
CA GLY A 333 -1.08 2.90 27.99
C GLY A 333 -1.04 1.45 27.50
N ALA A 334 -0.26 1.13 26.47
CA ALA A 334 -0.04 -0.25 26.03
C ALA A 334 1.08 -0.87 26.87
N LYS A 335 0.72 -1.42 28.04
CA LYS A 335 1.55 -2.35 28.80
C LYS A 335 1.25 -3.78 28.38
#